data_AF-A0A9D3MZQ0-F1
#
_entry.id   AF-A0A9D3MZQ0-F1
#
_cell.length_a   1.000
_cell.length_b   1.000
_cell.length_c   1.000
_cell.angle_alpha   90.00
_cell.angle_beta   90.00
_cell.angle_gamma   90.00
#
_symmetry.space_group_name_H-M   'P 1'
#
loop_
_entity.id
_entity.type
_entity.pdbx_description
1 polymer ?
#
loop_
_entity_poly.entity_id
_entity_poly.type
_entity_poly.pdbx_seq_one_letter_code
_entity_poly.pdbx_strand_id
1 'polypeptide(L)'
;MAQAGPSSGTAGTRTGVDTCNSQGCICCGHIWKGAVKFQSTATRKHYNITQYLTCKTPSVIYIIQCKKCPVQYVGKTSTTLQRTIEEHRASITNQQRQPIPDHFNNNDHCLDHLIVYPIEQVNGSEA
;
A
#
# COMPACT_ATOMS: atom_id res chain seq x y z
N MET A 1 36.34 14.00 14.15
CA MET A 1 36.41 14.06 12.67
C MET A 1 36.10 12.69 12.09
N ALA A 2 34.85 12.47 11.68
CA ALA A 2 34.47 11.32 10.87
C ALA A 2 33.53 11.84 9.78
N GLN A 3 34.11 12.14 8.62
CA GLN A 3 33.36 12.44 7.41
C GLN A 3 33.03 11.11 6.76
N ALA A 4 31.75 10.77 6.68
CA ALA A 4 31.29 9.71 5.79
C ALA A 4 31.21 10.32 4.37
N GLY A 5 32.02 9.80 3.46
CA GLY A 5 32.05 10.21 2.05
C GLY A 5 30.78 9.83 1.29
N PRO A 6 30.59 10.38 0.08
CA PRO A 6 29.39 10.19 -0.72
C PRO A 6 29.40 8.83 -1.42
N SER A 7 28.40 7.99 -1.16
CA SER A 7 28.19 6.76 -1.94
C SER A 7 27.54 7.10 -3.28
N SER A 8 28.40 7.12 -4.29
CA SER A 8 28.19 7.06 -5.73
C SER A 8 26.88 6.39 -6.19
N GLY A 9 26.21 7.06 -7.13
CA GLY A 9 25.02 6.56 -7.80
C GLY A 9 25.29 5.40 -8.75
N THR A 10 24.54 4.33 -8.58
CA THR A 10 24.23 3.35 -9.63
C THR A 10 22.98 3.85 -10.34
N ALA A 11 22.96 3.88 -11.67
CA ALA A 11 21.72 4.05 -12.46
C ALA A 11 20.83 2.80 -12.28
N GLY A 12 20.26 2.65 -11.09
CA GLY A 12 19.37 1.57 -10.72
C GLY A 12 17.93 1.96 -11.04
N THR A 13 17.21 1.07 -11.70
CA THR A 13 15.75 1.16 -11.84
C THR A 13 15.17 1.37 -10.44
N ARG A 14 14.47 2.48 -10.21
CA ARG A 14 13.81 2.75 -8.92
C ARG A 14 12.77 1.65 -8.70
N THR A 15 12.76 1.05 -7.52
CA THR A 15 11.78 0.02 -7.11
C THR A 15 11.25 0.32 -5.71
N GLY A 16 10.14 -0.33 -5.36
CA GLY A 16 9.50 -0.20 -4.06
C GLY A 16 8.40 0.84 -4.03
N VAL A 17 7.86 1.05 -2.83
CA VAL A 17 6.67 1.86 -2.58
C VAL A 17 7.05 3.23 -2.02
N ASP A 18 6.53 4.29 -2.62
CA ASP A 18 6.66 5.65 -2.10
C ASP A 18 5.33 6.41 -2.07
N THR A 19 5.36 7.54 -1.38
CA THR A 19 4.30 8.55 -1.34
C THR A 19 4.33 9.44 -2.59
N CYS A 20 3.20 10.07 -2.94
CA CYS A 20 3.14 10.97 -4.10
C CYS A 20 3.65 12.40 -3.84
N ASN A 21 4.25 12.65 -2.67
CA ASN A 21 4.75 13.95 -2.21
C ASN A 21 3.73 15.11 -2.27
N SER A 22 2.43 14.81 -2.39
CA SER A 22 1.37 15.82 -2.41
C SER A 22 0.92 16.12 -0.99
N GLN A 23 0.93 17.41 -0.60
CA GLN A 23 0.47 17.83 0.73
C GLN A 23 -1.01 17.45 0.91
N GLY A 24 -1.33 16.85 2.06
CA GLY A 24 -2.71 16.46 2.38
C GLY A 24 -3.23 15.19 1.68
N CYS A 25 -2.39 14.41 0.99
CA CYS A 25 -2.83 13.15 0.40
C CYS A 25 -3.20 12.13 1.49
N ILE A 26 -4.50 11.86 1.65
CA ILE A 26 -5.06 10.94 2.65
C ILE A 26 -4.46 9.54 2.50
N CYS A 27 -4.36 9.04 1.26
CA CYS A 27 -3.77 7.72 0.98
C CYS A 27 -2.31 7.62 1.45
N CYS A 28 -1.52 8.70 1.32
CA CYS A 28 -0.12 8.68 1.76
C CYS A 28 0.03 8.53 3.27
N GLY A 29 -0.97 8.92 4.06
CA GLY A 29 -0.99 8.68 5.51
C GLY A 29 -1.09 7.20 5.88
N HIS A 30 -1.62 6.37 4.97
CA HIS A 30 -1.75 4.92 5.16
C HIS A 30 -0.69 4.11 4.40
N ILE A 31 0.13 4.76 3.55
CA ILE A 31 1.11 4.04 2.74
C ILE A 31 2.28 3.55 3.59
N TRP A 32 2.64 2.27 3.41
CA TRP A 32 3.91 1.75 3.90
C TRP A 32 5.06 2.19 2.99
N LYS A 33 5.62 3.36 3.28
CA LYS A 33 6.73 3.95 2.52
C LYS A 33 8.01 3.12 2.66
N GLY A 34 8.74 2.95 1.56
CA GLY A 34 10.01 2.23 1.51
C GLY A 34 9.87 0.70 1.46
N ALA A 35 8.65 0.15 1.31
CA ALA A 35 8.48 -1.28 1.08
C ALA A 35 9.13 -1.69 -0.25
N VAL A 36 10.10 -2.60 -0.16
CA VAL A 36 10.72 -3.29 -1.32
C VAL A 36 10.35 -4.78 -1.36
N LYS A 37 9.75 -5.29 -0.28
CA LYS A 37 9.27 -6.65 -0.14
C LYS A 37 8.11 -6.68 0.84
N PHE A 38 7.25 -7.68 0.72
CA PHE A 38 6.18 -7.95 1.68
C PHE A 38 6.09 -9.45 1.98
N GLN A 39 5.46 -9.79 3.09
CA GLN A 39 5.15 -11.17 3.45
C GLN A 39 3.64 -11.41 3.33
N SER A 40 3.25 -12.51 2.71
CA SER A 40 1.87 -13.01 2.78
C SER A 40 1.62 -13.63 4.14
N THR A 41 0.61 -13.16 4.88
CA THR A 41 0.27 -13.73 6.18
C THR A 41 -0.35 -15.11 6.06
N ALA A 42 -1.08 -15.39 4.97
CA ALA A 42 -1.70 -16.68 4.70
C ALA A 42 -0.67 -17.79 4.39
N THR A 43 0.33 -17.49 3.57
CA THR A 43 1.31 -18.50 3.10
C THR A 43 2.68 -18.40 3.77
N ARG A 44 2.92 -17.33 4.53
CA ARG A 44 4.22 -16.95 5.13
C ARG A 44 5.35 -16.73 4.12
N LYS A 45 5.04 -16.72 2.82
CA LYS A 45 5.99 -16.45 1.73
C LYS A 45 6.32 -14.97 1.60
N HIS A 46 7.54 -14.68 1.18
CA HIS A 46 8.01 -13.32 0.90
C HIS A 46 7.99 -13.06 -0.60
N TYR A 47 7.60 -11.84 -0.96
CA TYR A 47 7.50 -11.37 -2.34
C TYR A 47 8.22 -10.03 -2.47
N ASN A 48 8.95 -9.85 -3.56
CA ASN A 48 9.68 -8.61 -3.85
C ASN A 48 8.81 -7.67 -4.68
N ILE A 49 8.85 -6.38 -4.37
CA ILE A 49 8.21 -5.33 -5.14
C ILE A 49 9.25 -4.84 -6.15
N THR A 50 9.10 -5.27 -7.40
CA THR A 50 10.08 -5.04 -8.47
C THR A 50 9.85 -3.74 -9.25
N GLN A 51 8.73 -3.06 -8.98
CA GLN A 51 8.32 -1.84 -9.65
C GLN A 51 8.37 -0.65 -8.67
N TYR A 52 8.50 0.57 -9.19
CA TYR A 52 8.30 1.78 -8.41
C TYR A 52 6.82 2.15 -8.39
N LEU A 53 6.20 2.10 -7.22
CA LEU A 53 4.75 2.24 -7.07
C LEU A 53 4.44 3.35 -6.05
N THR A 54 3.37 4.11 -6.31
CA THR A 54 2.91 5.19 -5.43
C THR A 54 1.39 5.19 -5.31
N CYS A 55 0.81 6.01 -4.42
CA CYS A 55 -0.65 6.18 -4.37
C CYS A 55 -1.26 6.71 -5.68
N LYS A 56 -0.47 7.32 -6.56
CA LYS A 56 -0.94 7.83 -7.85
C LYS A 56 -0.82 6.82 -8.98
N THR A 57 -0.19 5.66 -8.73
CA THR A 57 -0.09 4.61 -9.75
C THR A 57 -1.50 4.05 -10.04
N PRO A 58 -1.97 4.12 -11.30
CA PRO A 58 -3.25 3.54 -11.70
C PRO A 58 -3.11 2.06 -11.98
N SER A 59 -4.24 1.35 -11.98
CA SER A 59 -4.30 -0.07 -12.39
C SER A 59 -3.36 -0.93 -11.56
N VAL A 60 -3.54 -0.98 -10.25
CA VAL A 60 -2.63 -1.71 -9.36
C VAL A 60 -3.31 -2.86 -8.62
N ILE A 61 -2.54 -3.91 -8.36
CA ILE A 61 -2.80 -4.85 -7.29
C ILE A 61 -2.18 -4.28 -6.02
N TYR A 62 -2.95 -4.25 -4.94
CA TYR A 62 -2.55 -3.68 -3.66
C TYR A 62 -2.94 -4.58 -2.50
N ILE A 63 -2.28 -4.36 -1.37
CA ILE A 63 -2.61 -5.02 -0.11
C ILE A 63 -3.07 -3.98 0.90
N ILE A 64 -4.20 -4.23 1.55
CA ILE A 64 -4.58 -3.61 2.82
C ILE A 64 -4.18 -4.60 3.91
N GLN A 65 -3.35 -4.17 4.85
CA GLN A 65 -2.94 -4.98 5.98
C GLN A 65 -3.30 -4.28 7.29
N CYS A 66 -3.68 -5.08 8.29
CA CYS A 66 -3.86 -4.60 9.64
C CYS A 66 -2.52 -4.61 10.40
N LYS A 67 -2.20 -3.53 11.11
CA LYS A 67 -1.00 -3.45 11.98
C LYS A 67 -1.10 -4.33 13.23
N LYS A 68 -2.33 -4.64 13.70
CA LYS A 68 -2.56 -5.35 14.98
C LYS A 68 -2.74 -6.86 14.85
N CYS A 69 -3.14 -7.35 13.68
CA CYS A 69 -3.42 -8.77 13.47
C CYS A 69 -2.95 -9.21 12.08
N PRO A 70 -2.85 -10.52 11.81
CA PRO A 70 -2.31 -11.02 10.54
C PRO A 70 -3.29 -10.92 9.36
N VAL A 71 -4.37 -10.14 9.46
CA VAL A 71 -5.34 -9.98 8.38
C VAL A 71 -4.72 -9.15 7.24
N GLN A 72 -4.82 -9.67 6.02
CA GLN A 72 -4.44 -9.01 4.79
C GLN A 72 -5.55 -9.16 3.75
N TYR A 73 -5.88 -8.09 3.06
CA TYR A 73 -6.80 -8.08 1.92
C TYR A 73 -6.02 -7.72 0.66
N VAL A 74 -6.12 -8.57 -0.35
CA VAL A 74 -5.56 -8.30 -1.68
C VAL A 74 -6.68 -7.74 -2.54
N GLY A 75 -6.46 -6.57 -3.13
CA GLY A 75 -7.39 -5.92 -4.04
C GLY A 75 -6.73 -5.59 -5.36
N LYS A 76 -7.55 -5.49 -6.41
CA LYS A 76 -7.17 -4.88 -7.69
C LYS A 76 -8.02 -3.64 -7.88
N THR A 77 -7.45 -2.61 -8.46
CA THR A 77 -8.19 -1.44 -8.93
C THR A 77 -7.78 -1.13 -10.36
N SER A 78 -8.71 -0.59 -11.15
CA SER A 78 -8.43 0.01 -12.46
C SER A 78 -8.23 1.53 -12.36
N THR A 79 -8.52 2.13 -11.21
CA THR A 79 -8.28 3.55 -10.92
C THR A 79 -6.94 3.73 -10.19
N THR A 80 -6.65 4.93 -9.69
CA THR A 80 -5.48 5.17 -8.84
C THR A 80 -5.68 4.55 -7.47
N LEU A 81 -4.60 4.06 -6.86
CA LEU A 81 -4.64 3.55 -5.49
C LEU A 81 -5.23 4.57 -4.52
N GLN A 82 -4.90 5.86 -4.69
CA GLN A 82 -5.43 6.95 -3.87
C GLN A 82 -6.96 6.92 -3.81
N ARG A 83 -7.63 6.88 -4.97
CA ARG A 83 -9.09 6.91 -5.05
C ARG A 83 -9.70 5.70 -4.35
N THR A 84 -9.14 4.52 -4.59
CA THR A 84 -9.61 3.29 -3.95
C THR A 84 -9.45 3.32 -2.42
N ILE A 85 -8.37 3.89 -1.89
CA ILE A 85 -8.19 4.02 -0.44
C ILE A 85 -9.12 5.07 0.16
N GLU A 86 -9.41 6.17 -0.56
CA GLU A 86 -10.41 7.14 -0.15
C GLU A 86 -11.81 6.50 -0.06
N GLU A 87 -12.17 5.66 -1.04
CA GLU A 87 -13.42 4.89 -1.05
C GLU A 87 -13.48 3.89 0.14
N HIS A 88 -12.43 3.10 0.38
CA HIS A 88 -12.37 2.20 1.54
C HIS A 88 -12.47 2.95 2.86
N ARG A 89 -11.77 4.09 3.00
CA ARG A 89 -11.83 4.93 4.20
C ARG A 89 -13.24 5.49 4.42
N ALA A 90 -13.92 5.92 3.35
CA ALA A 90 -15.31 6.35 3.43
C ALA A 90 -16.22 5.19 3.86
N SER A 91 -16.03 3.99 3.33
CA SER A 91 -16.80 2.80 3.74
C SER A 91 -16.58 2.42 5.20
N ILE A 92 -15.35 2.53 5.72
CA ILE A 92 -15.03 2.32 7.14
C ILE A 92 -15.74 3.38 7.99
N THR A 93 -15.57 4.67 7.65
CA THR A 93 -16.19 5.80 8.38
C THR A 93 -17.73 5.69 8.40
N ASN A 94 -18.33 5.30 7.27
CA ASN A 94 -19.78 5.15 7.12
C ASN A 94 -20.30 3.77 7.59
N GLN A 95 -19.47 2.97 8.25
CA GLN A 95 -19.85 1.66 8.82
C GLN A 95 -20.59 0.75 7.82
N GLN A 96 -20.16 0.75 6.57
CA GLN A 96 -20.74 -0.12 5.53
C GLN A 96 -20.51 -1.58 5.90
N ARG A 97 -21.51 -2.45 5.70
CA ARG A 97 -21.35 -3.90 5.95
C ARG A 97 -20.50 -4.54 4.86
N GLN A 98 -19.19 -4.57 5.09
CA GLN A 98 -18.17 -5.08 4.19
C GLN A 98 -16.98 -5.58 5.02
N PRO A 99 -16.24 -6.59 4.56
CA PRO A 99 -15.21 -7.25 5.38
C PRO A 99 -14.12 -6.30 5.90
N ILE A 100 -13.74 -5.28 5.13
CA ILE A 100 -12.73 -4.28 5.55
C ILE A 100 -13.33 -3.35 6.64
N PRO A 101 -14.43 -2.61 6.40
CA PRO A 101 -15.13 -1.86 7.45
C PRO A 101 -15.47 -2.65 8.70
N ASP A 102 -16.05 -3.84 8.59
CA ASP A 102 -16.39 -4.69 9.72
C ASP A 102 -15.15 -5.05 10.56
N HIS A 103 -14.00 -5.26 9.91
CA HIS A 103 -12.74 -5.49 10.59
C HIS A 103 -12.25 -4.25 11.36
N PHE A 104 -12.22 -3.09 10.71
CA PHE A 104 -11.65 -1.86 11.31
C PHE A 104 -12.61 -1.10 12.23
N ASN A 105 -13.90 -1.42 12.24
CA ASN A 105 -14.90 -0.83 13.14
C ASN A 105 -15.21 -1.72 14.35
N ASN A 106 -14.60 -2.90 14.45
CA ASN A 106 -14.88 -3.87 15.50
C ASN A 106 -13.58 -4.48 16.07
N ASN A 107 -13.69 -5.27 17.15
CA ASN A 107 -12.58 -6.05 17.72
C ASN A 107 -11.35 -5.23 18.15
N ASP A 108 -11.51 -4.02 18.71
CA ASP A 108 -10.38 -3.19 19.16
C ASP A 108 -9.43 -2.75 18.01
N HIS A 109 -9.95 -2.70 16.78
CA HIS A 109 -9.28 -2.14 15.61
C HIS A 109 -9.84 -0.77 15.24
N CYS A 110 -9.08 0.01 14.47
CA CYS A 110 -9.46 1.35 14.03
C CYS A 110 -8.68 1.69 12.75
N LEU A 111 -9.05 2.79 12.10
CA LEU A 111 -8.43 3.25 10.85
C LEU A 111 -6.91 3.49 10.96
N ASP A 112 -6.38 3.82 12.14
CA ASP A 112 -4.92 3.99 12.32
C ASP A 112 -4.13 2.68 12.11
N HIS A 113 -4.79 1.54 12.34
CA HIS A 113 -4.21 0.22 12.13
C HIS A 113 -4.22 -0.19 10.65
N LEU A 114 -4.79 0.61 9.74
CA LEU A 114 -4.83 0.34 8.31
C LEU A 114 -3.52 0.78 7.66
N ILE A 115 -2.79 -0.17 7.08
CA ILE A 115 -1.67 0.09 6.18
C ILE A 115 -1.97 -0.40 4.78
N VAL A 116 -1.47 0.32 3.78
CA VAL A 116 -1.67 0.03 2.37
C VAL A 116 -0.32 0.04 1.67
N TYR A 117 -0.14 -0.89 0.75
CA TYR A 117 0.95 -0.80 -0.21
C TYR A 117 0.57 -1.46 -1.54
N PRO A 118 0.83 -0.79 -2.67
CA PRO A 118 0.74 -1.42 -3.99
C PRO A 118 1.88 -2.43 -4.15
N ILE A 119 1.59 -3.54 -4.82
CA ILE A 119 2.56 -4.63 -5.03
C ILE A 119 2.90 -4.83 -6.51
N GLU A 120 1.98 -4.48 -7.42
CA GLU A 120 2.17 -4.63 -8.86
C GLU A 120 1.26 -3.65 -9.62
N GLN A 121 1.77 -3.02 -10.67
CA GLN A 121 0.95 -2.34 -11.67
C GLN A 121 0.60 -3.30 -12.80
N VAL A 122 -0.69 -3.42 -13.11
CA VAL A 122 -1.21 -4.22 -14.22
C VAL A 122 -1.49 -3.32 -15.41
N ASN A 123 -0.74 -3.52 -16.50
CA ASN A 123 -1.05 -2.90 -17.78
C ASN A 123 -2.07 -3.77 -18.50
N GLY A 124 -3.13 -3.17 -19.04
CA GLY A 124 -4.18 -3.87 -19.78
C GLY A 124 -3.72 -4.34 -21.16
N SER A 125 -2.62 -5.07 -21.25
CA SER A 125 -2.22 -5.81 -22.45
C SER A 125 -2.56 -7.29 -22.25
N GLU A 126 -3.85 -7.59 -22.23
CA GLU A 126 -4.31 -8.90 -22.70
C GLU A 126 -4.41 -8.75 -24.23
N ALA A 127 -3.45 -9.33 -24.95
CA ALA A 127 -3.48 -9.49 -26.40
C ALA A 127 -4.00 -10.88 -26.74
#